data_AF-A0AB37VQE0-F1
#
_entry.id   AF-A0AB37VQE0-F1
#
_cell.length_a   1.000
_cell.length_b   1.000
_cell.length_c   1.000
_cell.angle_alpha   90.00
_cell.angle_beta   90.00
_cell.angle_gamma   90.00
#
_symmetry.space_group_name_H-M   'P 1'
#
loop_
_entity.id
_entity.type
_entity.pdbx_description
1 polymer ?
#
loop_
_entity_poly.entity_id
_entity_poly.type
_entity_poly.pdbx_seq_one_letter_code
_entity_poly.pdbx_strand_id
1 'polypeptide(L)'
;MNINEIWQSEDEEIWKKALTEAMVETGRDNCIETKLSRINIDYVSQLEVEDFYDFLYDSYFVWKYTAKNRLATSRSHFEKHKNNLSELSKIQKEIFSFELPNTKLGLMYATQINGLGVAGASGLLALLFPSYFGTVDEMVVRALLKTEEFKTDEKIKQMNPQNLKIEDAVYLIDIYRKKANHLNKIFKTYSWTPRNIDVILWHFR
;
A
#
# COMPACT_ATOMS: atom_id res chain seq x y z
N MET A 1 -4.69 -21.05 9.30
CA MET A 1 -4.72 -21.11 7.83
C MET A 1 -3.33 -20.84 7.31
N ASN A 2 -2.99 -21.34 6.14
CA ASN A 2 -1.83 -20.88 5.38
C ASN A 2 -2.29 -20.06 4.17
N ILE A 3 -1.38 -19.33 3.53
CA ILE A 3 -1.74 -18.45 2.40
C ILE A 3 -2.31 -19.22 1.20
N ASN A 4 -1.91 -20.49 0.97
CA ASN A 4 -2.47 -21.29 -0.12
C ASN A 4 -3.94 -21.61 0.09
N GLU A 5 -4.31 -22.02 1.31
CA GLU A 5 -5.69 -22.30 1.69
C GLU A 5 -6.58 -21.08 1.46
N ILE A 6 -6.12 -19.89 1.88
CA ILE A 6 -6.86 -18.65 1.63
C ILE A 6 -6.92 -18.36 0.14
N TRP A 7 -5.78 -18.37 -0.54
CA TRP A 7 -5.66 -17.92 -1.92
C TRP A 7 -6.51 -18.76 -2.87
N GLN A 8 -6.72 -20.04 -2.59
CA GLN A 8 -7.56 -20.93 -3.42
C GLN A 8 -9.01 -21.02 -2.95
N SER A 9 -9.36 -20.40 -1.81
CA SER A 9 -10.69 -20.50 -1.24
C SER A 9 -11.76 -19.79 -2.08
N GLU A 10 -12.85 -20.50 -2.33
CA GLU A 10 -14.12 -19.97 -2.86
C GLU A 10 -15.16 -19.76 -1.74
N ASP A 11 -14.72 -19.72 -0.47
CA ASP A 11 -15.55 -19.37 0.69
C ASP A 11 -15.19 -17.96 1.18
N GLU A 12 -16.18 -17.05 1.16
CA GLU A 12 -15.98 -15.66 1.57
C GLU A 12 -15.63 -15.54 3.06
N GLU A 13 -16.15 -16.42 3.91
CA GLU A 13 -15.92 -16.36 5.35
C GLU A 13 -14.46 -16.68 5.69
N ILE A 14 -13.82 -17.55 4.92
CA ILE A 14 -12.36 -17.81 5.02
C ILE A 14 -11.56 -16.53 4.73
N TRP A 15 -11.93 -15.78 3.69
CA TRP A 15 -11.28 -14.51 3.34
C TRP A 15 -11.54 -13.42 4.37
N LYS A 16 -12.79 -13.26 4.85
CA LYS A 16 -13.14 -12.27 5.89
C LYS A 16 -12.41 -12.55 7.20
N LYS A 17 -12.31 -13.83 7.58
CA LYS A 17 -11.56 -14.25 8.76
C LYS A 17 -10.08 -13.91 8.63
N ALA A 18 -9.45 -14.25 7.50
CA ALA A 18 -8.05 -13.91 7.25
C ALA A 18 -7.80 -12.39 7.27
N LEU A 19 -8.71 -11.60 6.70
CA LEU A 19 -8.61 -10.14 6.75
C LEU A 19 -8.72 -9.60 8.19
N THR A 20 -9.64 -10.17 8.97
CA THR A 20 -9.86 -9.77 10.37
C THR A 20 -8.63 -10.09 11.22
N GLU A 21 -8.07 -11.28 11.07
CA GLU A 21 -6.82 -11.70 11.73
C GLU A 21 -5.65 -10.78 11.33
N ALA A 22 -5.55 -10.46 10.04
CA ALA A 22 -4.51 -9.57 9.51
C ALA A 22 -4.60 -8.13 10.04
N MET A 23 -5.80 -7.62 10.33
CA MET A 23 -6.00 -6.27 10.87
C MET A 23 -5.62 -6.13 12.35
N VAL A 24 -5.54 -7.23 13.11
CA VAL A 24 -5.15 -7.20 14.53
C VAL A 24 -3.63 -7.14 14.69
N GLU A 25 -2.87 -7.78 13.81
CA GLU A 25 -1.43 -7.98 13.97
C GLU A 25 -0.59 -7.02 13.09
N THR A 26 -0.69 -5.71 13.37
CA THR A 26 0.00 -4.68 12.56
C THR A 26 1.38 -4.30 13.09
N GLY A 27 1.66 -4.56 14.38
CA GLY A 27 2.88 -4.09 15.06
C GLY A 27 2.98 -2.56 15.15
N ARG A 28 1.88 -1.85 14.89
CA ARG A 28 1.78 -0.39 14.95
C ARG A 28 1.00 0.05 16.19
N ASP A 29 1.10 1.33 16.52
CA ASP A 29 0.28 1.94 17.57
C ASP A 29 -1.21 1.92 17.16
N ASN A 30 -2.11 1.53 18.08
CA ASN A 30 -3.53 1.39 17.78
C ASN A 30 -4.20 2.73 17.40
N CYS A 31 -3.73 3.84 17.94
CA CYS A 31 -4.24 5.17 17.62
C CYS A 31 -3.91 5.53 16.16
N ILE A 32 -2.68 5.26 15.71
CA ILE A 32 -2.29 5.56 14.32
C ILE A 32 -2.98 4.65 13.32
N GLU A 33 -3.15 3.36 13.63
CA GLU A 33 -3.89 2.42 12.77
C GLU A 33 -5.36 2.85 12.64
N THR A 34 -6.00 3.22 13.75
CA THR A 34 -7.38 3.72 13.75
C THR A 34 -7.51 5.02 12.97
N LYS A 35 -6.54 5.94 13.10
CA LYS A 35 -6.52 7.20 12.36
C LYS A 35 -6.47 6.96 10.85
N LEU A 36 -5.54 6.14 10.37
CA LEU A 36 -5.35 5.96 8.92
C LEU A 36 -6.38 5.03 8.27
N SER A 37 -6.97 4.09 9.02
CA SER A 37 -8.09 3.26 8.53
C SER A 37 -9.37 4.07 8.24
N ARG A 38 -9.47 5.30 8.76
CA ARG A 38 -10.62 6.20 8.59
C ARG A 38 -10.28 7.47 7.81
N ILE A 39 -9.21 7.44 7.00
CA ILE A 39 -8.86 8.57 6.14
C ILE A 39 -10.06 8.93 5.26
N ASN A 40 -10.40 10.21 5.26
CA ASN A 40 -11.28 10.79 4.26
C ASN A 40 -10.41 11.39 3.15
N ILE A 41 -10.44 10.79 1.97
CA ILE A 41 -9.64 11.25 0.83
C ILE A 41 -10.02 12.67 0.40
N ASP A 42 -11.31 13.01 0.39
CA ASP A 42 -11.77 14.34 -0.04
C ASP A 42 -11.15 15.41 0.87
N TYR A 43 -11.10 15.12 2.17
CA TYR A 43 -10.43 15.98 3.14
C TYR A 43 -8.92 16.08 2.89
N VAL A 44 -8.21 14.95 2.72
CA VAL A 44 -6.74 14.97 2.50
C VAL A 44 -6.38 15.69 1.20
N SER A 45 -7.23 15.58 0.16
CA SER A 45 -7.03 16.24 -1.13
C SER A 45 -7.15 17.77 -1.07
N GLN A 46 -7.87 18.30 -0.07
CA GLN A 46 -8.13 19.72 0.14
C GLN A 46 -7.20 20.36 1.17
N LEU A 47 -6.30 19.59 1.78
CA LEU A 47 -5.33 20.14 2.71
C LEU A 47 -4.42 21.17 2.01
N GLU A 48 -4.17 22.28 2.69
CA GLU A 48 -3.04 23.14 2.34
C GLU A 48 -1.73 22.35 2.46
N VAL A 49 -0.69 22.80 1.75
CA VAL A 49 0.53 21.99 1.63
C VAL A 49 1.24 21.79 2.97
N GLU A 50 1.12 22.73 3.90
CA GLU A 50 1.61 22.63 5.27
C GLU A 50 0.89 21.52 6.04
N ASP A 51 -0.44 21.46 5.95
CA ASP A 51 -1.21 20.40 6.61
C ASP A 51 -0.99 19.03 5.95
N PHE A 52 -0.77 19.00 4.63
CA PHE A 52 -0.38 17.79 3.93
C PHE A 52 1.03 17.33 4.33
N TYR A 53 1.96 18.26 4.55
CA TYR A 53 3.28 17.98 5.10
C TYR A 53 3.15 17.33 6.49
N ASP A 54 2.34 17.92 7.38
CA ASP A 54 2.13 17.41 8.74
C ASP A 54 1.42 16.05 8.74
N PHE A 55 0.43 15.86 7.86
CA PHE A 55 -0.20 14.57 7.64
C PHE A 55 0.83 13.50 7.27
N LEU A 56 1.72 13.78 6.31
CA LEU A 56 2.76 12.85 5.91
C LEU A 56 3.74 12.59 7.06
N TYR A 57 4.26 13.65 7.69
CA TYR A 57 5.30 13.57 8.69
C TYR A 57 4.84 12.87 9.97
N ASP A 58 3.71 13.29 10.55
CA ASP A 58 3.24 12.86 11.86
C ASP A 58 2.28 11.67 11.81
N SER A 59 1.64 11.44 10.67
CA SER A 59 0.67 10.34 10.55
C SER A 59 1.21 9.24 9.64
N TYR A 60 1.43 9.54 8.36
CA TYR A 60 1.74 8.51 7.38
C TYR A 60 3.11 7.85 7.64
N PHE A 61 4.17 8.61 7.87
CA PHE A 61 5.51 8.05 8.08
C PHE A 61 5.57 7.21 9.36
N VAL A 62 4.90 7.66 10.43
CA VAL A 62 4.82 6.93 11.72
C VAL A 62 4.12 5.59 11.52
N TRP A 63 3.03 5.57 10.76
CA TRP A 63 2.32 4.34 10.42
C TRP A 63 3.15 3.42 9.52
N LYS A 64 3.80 3.97 8.48
CA LYS A 64 4.51 3.17 7.49
C LYS A 64 5.79 2.55 8.05
N TYR A 65 6.53 3.29 8.89
CA TYR A 65 7.85 2.89 9.36
C TYR A 65 7.85 2.61 10.86
N THR A 66 7.58 1.35 11.23
CA THR A 66 7.62 0.90 12.64
C THR A 66 9.05 0.83 13.20
N ALA A 67 10.05 0.57 12.35
CA ALA A 67 11.45 0.57 12.75
C ALA A 67 11.99 2.00 12.93
N LYS A 68 12.43 2.35 14.15
CA LYS A 68 12.86 3.71 14.53
C LYS A 68 13.93 4.30 13.60
N ASN A 69 14.90 3.50 13.17
CA ASN A 69 15.95 3.93 12.24
C ASN A 69 15.39 4.25 10.86
N ARG A 70 14.51 3.40 10.30
CA ARG A 70 13.86 3.67 9.01
C ARG A 70 12.98 4.91 9.08
N LEU A 71 12.24 5.11 10.17
CA LEU A 71 11.45 6.32 10.39
C LEU A 71 12.33 7.56 10.41
N ALA A 72 13.40 7.57 11.21
CA ALA A 72 14.31 8.70 11.33
C ALA A 72 14.98 9.05 10.00
N THR A 73 15.52 8.06 9.28
CA THR A 73 16.14 8.27 7.97
C THR A 73 15.13 8.78 6.94
N SER A 74 13.92 8.21 6.90
CA SER A 74 12.89 8.64 5.94
C SER A 74 12.43 10.07 6.22
N ARG A 75 12.21 10.41 7.50
CA ARG A 75 11.87 11.78 7.93
C ARG A 75 12.97 12.78 7.59
N SER A 76 14.24 12.45 7.83
CA SER A 76 15.36 13.32 7.49
C SER A 76 15.41 13.65 5.99
N HIS A 77 15.07 12.69 5.12
CA HIS A 77 14.92 12.97 3.69
C HIS A 77 13.69 13.83 3.41
N PHE A 78 12.54 13.52 4.00
CA PHE A 78 11.30 14.26 3.82
C PHE A 78 11.40 15.73 4.24
N GLU A 79 12.15 16.02 5.31
CA GLU A 79 12.38 17.39 5.80
C GLU A 79 13.03 18.33 4.78
N LYS A 80 13.62 17.81 3.71
CA LYS A 80 14.08 18.63 2.58
C LYS A 80 12.94 19.45 1.95
N HIS A 81 11.70 18.97 2.03
CA HIS A 81 10.51 19.69 1.57
C HIS A 81 10.17 20.91 2.42
N LYS A 82 10.64 21.03 3.68
CA LYS A 82 10.43 22.24 4.51
C LYS A 82 11.00 23.49 3.85
N ASN A 83 12.07 23.34 3.08
CA ASN A 83 12.71 24.45 2.37
C ASN A 83 12.07 24.71 0.99
N ASN A 84 11.17 23.84 0.53
CA ASN A 84 10.53 23.93 -0.78
C ASN A 84 9.12 23.32 -0.77
N LEU A 85 8.19 23.93 -0.02
CA LEU A 85 6.80 23.48 0.02
C LEU A 85 6.11 23.56 -1.35
N SER A 86 6.60 24.41 -2.26
CA SER A 86 6.05 24.50 -3.62
C SER A 86 6.19 23.19 -4.42
N GLU A 87 7.27 22.44 -4.20
CA GLU A 87 7.49 21.13 -4.82
C GLU A 87 6.54 20.09 -4.25
N LEU A 88 6.40 20.05 -2.92
CA LEU A 88 5.44 19.15 -2.27
C LEU A 88 4.00 19.44 -2.71
N SER A 89 3.63 20.72 -2.86
CA SER A 89 2.30 21.12 -3.34
C SER A 89 2.04 20.63 -4.77
N LYS A 90 3.05 20.63 -5.65
CA LYS A 90 2.94 20.06 -7.00
C LYS A 90 2.72 18.56 -6.93
N ILE A 91 3.52 17.84 -6.16
CA ILE A 91 3.40 16.39 -6.00
C ILE A 91 2.02 16.02 -5.42
N GLN A 92 1.55 16.77 -4.41
CA GLN A 92 0.21 16.59 -3.84
C GLN A 92 -0.88 16.72 -4.93
N LYS A 93 -0.84 17.79 -5.73
CA LYS A 93 -1.79 18.00 -6.83
C LYS A 93 -1.72 16.86 -7.85
N GLU A 94 -0.53 16.41 -8.22
CA GLU A 94 -0.35 15.28 -9.15
C GLU A 94 -0.94 13.97 -8.59
N ILE A 95 -0.73 13.67 -7.31
CA ILE A 95 -1.30 12.48 -6.64
C ILE A 95 -2.83 12.52 -6.61
N PHE A 96 -3.46 13.69 -6.51
CA PHE A 96 -4.92 13.80 -6.45
C PHE A 96 -5.59 14.08 -7.81
N SER A 97 -4.84 14.33 -8.88
CA SER A 97 -5.39 14.68 -10.20
C SER A 97 -5.12 13.64 -11.30
N PHE A 98 -4.27 12.65 -11.06
CA PHE A 98 -3.99 11.63 -12.07
C PHE A 98 -5.21 10.73 -12.34
N GLU A 99 -5.34 10.27 -13.58
CA GLU A 99 -6.43 9.38 -13.96
C GLU A 99 -6.25 7.98 -13.36
N LEU A 100 -7.15 7.62 -12.46
CA LEU A 100 -7.30 6.23 -12.03
C LEU A 100 -7.84 5.40 -13.22
N PRO A 101 -7.35 4.16 -13.43
CA PRO A 101 -6.52 3.39 -12.51
C PRO A 101 -5.03 3.32 -12.93
N ASN A 102 -4.43 4.41 -13.41
CA ASN A 102 -3.04 4.41 -13.91
C ASN A 102 -2.01 4.22 -12.78
N THR A 103 -1.75 2.95 -12.43
CA THR A 103 -0.87 2.56 -11.33
C THR A 103 0.55 3.08 -11.49
N LYS A 104 1.11 3.04 -12.71
CA LYS A 104 2.48 3.49 -12.97
C LYS A 104 2.61 4.99 -12.67
N LEU A 105 1.66 5.79 -13.18
CA LEU A 105 1.69 7.23 -13.02
C LEU A 105 1.51 7.64 -11.54
N GLY A 106 0.55 7.03 -10.85
CA GLY A 106 0.35 7.26 -9.41
C GLY A 106 1.62 6.96 -8.60
N LEU A 107 2.29 5.83 -8.88
CA LEU A 107 3.56 5.47 -8.23
C LEU A 107 4.66 6.48 -8.56
N MET A 108 4.80 6.90 -9.82
CA MET A 108 5.78 7.91 -10.21
C MET A 108 5.61 9.20 -9.40
N TYR A 109 4.38 9.72 -9.28
CA TYR A 109 4.10 10.90 -8.47
C TYR A 109 4.39 10.68 -6.98
N ALA A 110 3.89 9.60 -6.39
CA ALA A 110 4.10 9.34 -4.96
C ALA A 110 5.58 9.09 -4.59
N THR A 111 6.39 8.52 -5.49
CA THR A 111 7.84 8.35 -5.26
C THR A 111 8.66 9.64 -5.31
N GLN A 112 8.10 10.75 -5.82
CA GLN A 112 8.75 12.05 -5.75
C GLN A 112 8.73 12.64 -4.32
N ILE A 113 7.89 12.12 -3.44
CA ILE A 113 7.92 12.50 -2.03
C ILE A 113 9.23 12.01 -1.41
N ASN A 114 10.14 12.93 -1.11
CA ASN A 114 11.40 12.63 -0.42
C ASN A 114 11.19 11.74 0.81
N GLY A 115 11.97 10.67 0.93
CA GLY A 115 11.81 9.68 2.01
C GLY A 115 10.81 8.56 1.73
N LEU A 116 10.12 8.58 0.58
CA LEU A 116 9.31 7.45 0.09
C LEU A 116 9.99 6.74 -1.08
N GLY A 117 10.44 5.50 -0.84
CA GLY A 117 10.68 4.55 -1.94
C GLY A 117 9.37 3.93 -2.44
N VAL A 118 9.44 3.00 -3.40
CA VAL A 118 8.26 2.32 -3.98
C VAL A 118 7.34 1.70 -2.92
N ALA A 119 7.91 1.11 -1.87
CA ALA A 119 7.12 0.54 -0.77
C ALA A 119 6.37 1.60 0.07
N GLY A 120 6.98 2.77 0.25
CA GLY A 120 6.35 3.91 0.89
C GLY A 120 5.33 4.59 -0.02
N ALA A 121 5.62 4.73 -1.31
CA ALA A 121 4.69 5.32 -2.27
C ALA A 121 3.43 4.47 -2.46
N SER A 122 3.58 3.17 -2.68
CA SER A 122 2.44 2.24 -2.80
C SER A 122 1.59 2.19 -1.53
N GLY A 123 2.21 2.23 -0.35
CA GLY A 123 1.47 2.28 0.92
C GLY A 123 0.62 3.54 1.09
N LEU A 124 1.11 4.70 0.62
CA LEU A 124 0.36 5.95 0.67
C LEU A 124 -0.84 5.86 -0.28
N LEU A 125 -0.60 5.43 -1.51
CA LEU A 125 -1.66 5.26 -2.52
C LEU A 125 -2.69 4.22 -2.10
N ALA A 126 -2.30 3.17 -1.37
CA ALA A 126 -3.22 2.16 -0.88
C ALA A 126 -4.13 2.66 0.26
N LEU A 127 -3.70 3.69 1.01
CA LEU A 127 -4.56 4.39 1.98
C LEU A 127 -5.49 5.39 1.29
N LEU A 128 -4.97 6.15 0.31
CA LEU A 128 -5.74 7.17 -0.40
C LEU A 128 -6.76 6.54 -1.37
N PHE A 129 -6.35 5.52 -2.11
CA PHE A 129 -7.11 4.91 -3.20
C PHE A 129 -7.19 3.37 -3.06
N PRO A 130 -7.78 2.85 -1.96
CA PRO A 130 -7.72 1.42 -1.61
C PRO A 130 -8.31 0.50 -2.67
N SER A 131 -9.33 0.96 -3.42
CA SER A 131 -9.95 0.22 -4.53
C SER A 131 -9.04 0.02 -5.75
N TYR A 132 -7.92 0.74 -5.82
CA TYR A 132 -7.01 0.74 -6.96
C TYR A 132 -5.58 0.31 -6.61
N PHE A 133 -5.16 0.50 -5.36
CA PHE A 133 -3.79 0.25 -4.91
C PHE A 133 -3.75 -0.65 -3.68
N GLY A 134 -2.71 -1.48 -3.62
CA GLY A 134 -2.25 -2.17 -2.41
C GLY A 134 -0.80 -1.78 -2.12
N THR A 135 -0.39 -1.92 -0.87
CA THR A 135 1.01 -1.75 -0.46
C THR A 135 1.86 -2.86 -1.05
N VAL A 136 3.05 -2.47 -1.50
CA VAL A 136 4.04 -3.40 -2.04
C VAL A 136 5.29 -3.33 -1.17
N ASP A 137 5.82 -4.46 -0.73
CA ASP A 137 7.09 -4.59 -0.03
C ASP A 137 7.65 -6.03 -0.17
N GLU A 138 8.76 -6.32 0.51
CA GLU A 138 9.37 -7.65 0.46
C GLU A 138 8.47 -8.76 1.02
N MET A 139 7.56 -8.43 1.94
CA MET A 139 6.74 -9.43 2.64
C MET A 139 5.66 -9.98 1.72
N VAL A 140 5.02 -9.11 0.94
CA VAL A 140 4.02 -9.54 -0.06
C VAL A 140 4.65 -10.34 -1.20
N VAL A 141 5.88 -10.03 -1.61
CA VAL A 141 6.64 -10.83 -2.59
C VAL A 141 6.87 -12.24 -2.05
N ARG A 142 7.34 -12.35 -0.79
CA ARG A 142 7.54 -13.65 -0.12
C ARG A 142 6.23 -14.43 0.03
N ALA A 143 5.14 -13.77 0.42
CA ALA A 143 3.85 -14.40 0.58
C ALA A 143 3.29 -14.93 -0.75
N LEU A 144 3.40 -14.16 -1.84
CA LEU A 144 2.99 -14.61 -3.18
C LEU A 144 3.78 -15.84 -3.63
N LEU A 145 5.09 -15.87 -3.41
CA LEU A 145 5.92 -17.05 -3.76
C LEU A 145 5.58 -18.31 -2.96
N LYS A 146 4.86 -18.19 -1.83
CA LYS A 146 4.31 -19.34 -1.10
C LYS A 146 3.02 -19.86 -1.75
N THR A 147 2.38 -19.08 -2.63
CA THR A 147 1.15 -19.51 -3.30
C THR A 147 1.42 -20.48 -4.45
N GLU A 148 0.55 -21.45 -4.67
CA GLU A 148 0.65 -22.40 -5.80
C GLU A 148 0.63 -21.69 -7.16
N GLU A 149 -0.14 -20.61 -7.28
CA GLU A 149 -0.26 -19.82 -8.52
C GLU A 149 1.05 -19.10 -8.87
N PHE A 150 1.74 -18.53 -7.88
CA PHE A 150 2.88 -17.65 -8.10
C PHE A 150 4.24 -18.23 -7.69
N LYS A 151 4.31 -19.41 -7.06
CA LYS A 151 5.59 -20.04 -6.66
C LYS A 151 6.58 -20.27 -7.80
N THR A 152 6.09 -20.36 -9.04
CA THR A 152 6.92 -20.51 -10.25
C THR A 152 6.97 -19.26 -11.12
N ASP A 153 6.37 -18.14 -10.67
CA ASP A 153 6.37 -16.89 -11.42
C ASP A 153 7.79 -16.29 -11.46
N GLU A 154 8.43 -16.36 -12.63
CA GLU A 154 9.79 -15.86 -12.83
C GLU A 154 9.90 -14.35 -12.67
N LYS A 155 8.83 -13.60 -12.96
CA LYS A 155 8.84 -12.15 -12.77
C LYS A 155 8.92 -11.80 -11.29
N ILE A 156 8.18 -12.51 -10.43
CA ILE A 156 8.23 -12.31 -8.97
C ILE A 156 9.57 -12.79 -8.39
N LYS A 157 10.08 -13.93 -8.85
CA LYS A 157 11.38 -14.47 -8.38
C LYS A 157 12.56 -13.55 -8.70
N GLN A 158 12.50 -12.82 -9.81
CA GLN A 158 13.56 -11.89 -10.23
C GLN A 158 13.49 -10.53 -9.54
N MET A 159 12.41 -10.22 -8.81
CA MET A 159 12.30 -8.98 -8.06
C MET A 159 13.36 -8.92 -6.96
N ASN A 160 14.00 -7.76 -6.80
CA ASN A 160 14.82 -7.50 -5.62
C ASN A 160 13.92 -7.03 -4.47
N PRO A 161 13.62 -7.86 -3.45
CA PRO A 161 12.63 -7.50 -2.44
C PRO A 161 13.03 -6.27 -1.61
N GLN A 162 14.34 -6.00 -1.49
CA GLN A 162 14.87 -4.85 -0.75
C GLN A 162 14.83 -3.55 -1.56
N ASN A 163 14.67 -3.63 -2.89
CA ASN A 163 14.69 -2.49 -3.79
C ASN A 163 13.76 -2.73 -4.99
N LEU A 164 12.46 -2.82 -4.71
CA LEU A 164 11.44 -3.00 -5.73
C LEU A 164 11.35 -1.78 -6.64
N LYS A 165 11.27 -2.02 -7.95
CA LYS A 165 11.08 -0.97 -8.96
C LYS A 165 9.60 -0.63 -9.13
N ILE A 166 9.32 0.49 -9.79
CA ILE A 166 7.95 0.88 -10.11
C ILE A 166 7.27 -0.22 -10.94
N GLU A 167 7.97 -0.80 -11.91
CA GLU A 167 7.47 -1.89 -12.75
C GLU A 167 7.12 -3.16 -11.95
N ASP A 168 7.86 -3.44 -10.89
CA ASP A 168 7.59 -4.55 -9.97
C ASP A 168 6.29 -4.28 -9.20
N ALA A 169 6.16 -3.07 -8.64
CA ALA A 169 4.96 -2.67 -7.92
C ALA A 169 3.72 -2.60 -8.81
N VAL A 170 3.84 -2.15 -10.06
CA VAL A 170 2.75 -2.20 -11.05
C VAL A 170 2.27 -3.63 -11.25
N TYR A 171 3.18 -4.59 -11.38
CA TYR A 171 2.83 -6.00 -11.54
C TYR A 171 2.13 -6.58 -10.31
N LEU A 172 2.66 -6.31 -9.12
CA LEU A 172 2.08 -6.80 -7.87
C LEU A 172 0.69 -6.20 -7.61
N ILE A 173 0.50 -4.91 -7.87
CA ILE A 173 -0.81 -4.25 -7.74
C ILE A 173 -1.82 -4.80 -8.75
N ASP A 174 -1.39 -5.14 -9.97
CA ASP A 174 -2.25 -5.80 -10.95
C ASP A 174 -2.71 -7.19 -10.46
N ILE A 175 -1.83 -7.96 -9.81
CA ILE A 175 -2.20 -9.23 -9.14
C ILE A 175 -3.29 -8.97 -8.09
N TYR A 176 -3.13 -7.95 -7.25
CA TYR A 176 -4.12 -7.63 -6.21
C TYR A 176 -5.47 -7.24 -6.81
N ARG A 177 -5.47 -6.42 -7.86
CA ARG A 177 -6.69 -6.00 -8.57
C ARG A 177 -7.40 -7.18 -9.20
N LYS A 178 -6.66 -8.06 -9.89
CA LYS A 178 -7.21 -9.30 -10.47
C LYS A 178 -7.82 -10.18 -9.38
N LYS A 179 -7.14 -10.34 -8.26
CA LYS A 179 -7.64 -11.14 -7.14
C LYS A 179 -8.90 -10.55 -6.53
N ALA A 180 -8.88 -9.25 -6.20
CA ALA A 180 -10.04 -8.54 -5.65
C ALA A 180 -11.26 -8.62 -6.59
N ASN A 181 -11.06 -8.41 -7.90
CA ASN A 181 -12.11 -8.53 -8.90
C ASN A 181 -12.66 -9.97 -9.00
N HIS A 182 -11.79 -10.97 -8.92
CA HIS A 182 -12.20 -12.36 -8.89
C HIS A 182 -13.06 -12.67 -7.66
N LEU A 183 -12.65 -12.26 -6.45
CA LEU A 183 -13.42 -12.43 -5.22
C LEU A 183 -14.78 -11.74 -5.29
N ASN A 184 -14.79 -10.48 -5.73
CA ASN A 184 -16.02 -9.72 -5.96
C ASN A 184 -16.99 -10.45 -6.91
N LYS A 185 -16.46 -11.05 -7.99
CA LYS A 185 -17.28 -11.82 -8.94
C LYS A 185 -17.85 -13.10 -8.32
N ILE A 186 -17.04 -13.90 -7.63
CA ILE A 186 -17.50 -15.19 -7.08
C ILE A 186 -18.45 -15.00 -5.88
N PHE A 187 -18.22 -13.98 -5.05
CA PHE A 187 -19.04 -13.68 -3.88
C PHE A 187 -20.20 -12.72 -4.17
N LYS A 188 -20.31 -12.21 -5.41
CA LYS A 188 -21.35 -11.25 -5.83
C LYS A 188 -21.37 -9.99 -4.95
N THR A 189 -20.19 -9.45 -4.68
CA THR A 189 -19.96 -8.24 -3.88
C THR A 189 -19.07 -7.26 -4.63
N TYR A 190 -18.87 -6.07 -4.07
CA TYR A 190 -17.93 -5.04 -4.55
C TYR A 190 -16.97 -4.58 -3.45
N SER A 191 -16.94 -5.29 -2.31
CA SER A 191 -16.23 -4.89 -1.10
C SER A 191 -14.74 -5.25 -1.10
N TRP A 192 -14.31 -6.22 -1.93
CA TRP A 192 -12.91 -6.61 -1.98
C TRP A 192 -12.11 -5.60 -2.79
N THR A 193 -11.06 -5.10 -2.17
CA THR A 193 -10.14 -4.11 -2.75
C THR A 193 -8.72 -4.66 -2.81
N PRO A 194 -7.86 -4.13 -3.69
CA PRO A 194 -6.42 -4.39 -3.66
C PRO A 194 -5.80 -4.23 -2.26
N ARG A 195 -6.27 -3.25 -1.48
CA ARG A 195 -5.85 -3.02 -0.08
C ARG A 195 -6.31 -4.11 0.90
N ASN A 196 -7.31 -4.92 0.58
CA ASN A 196 -7.62 -6.09 1.39
C ASN A 196 -6.67 -7.25 1.07
N ILE A 197 -6.29 -7.39 -0.20
CA ILE A 197 -5.41 -8.46 -0.66
C ILE A 197 -3.99 -8.30 -0.12
N ASP A 198 -3.41 -7.10 -0.17
CA ASP A 198 -2.06 -6.87 0.34
C ASP A 198 -1.97 -7.06 1.87
N VAL A 199 -3.00 -6.64 2.62
CA VAL A 199 -3.06 -6.83 4.09
C VAL A 199 -3.06 -8.30 4.45
N ILE A 200 -3.85 -9.12 3.74
CA ILE A 200 -3.86 -10.57 3.93
C ILE A 200 -2.49 -11.18 3.58
N LEU A 201 -1.93 -10.82 2.41
CA LEU A 201 -0.61 -11.33 2.01
C LEU A 201 0.48 -10.98 3.04
N TRP A 202 0.48 -9.74 3.54
CA TRP A 202 1.46 -9.27 4.52
C TRP A 202 1.33 -9.99 5.88
N HIS A 203 0.12 -10.41 6.26
CA HIS A 203 -0.08 -11.22 7.46
C HIS A 203 0.59 -12.60 7.34
N PHE A 204 0.58 -13.22 6.16
CA PHE A 204 1.21 -14.51 5.89
C PHE A 204 2.70 -14.43 5.44
N ARG A 205 3.38 -13.33 5.80
CA ARG A 205 4.80 -13.05 5.51
C ARG A 205 5.76 -14.17 5.89
#